data_AF-A0A6M3IZL5-F1
#
_entry.id   AF-A0A6M3IZL5-F1
#
_cell.length_a   1.000
_cell.length_b   1.000
_cell.length_c   1.000
_cell.angle_alpha   90.00
_cell.angle_beta   90.00
_cell.angle_gamma   90.00
#
_symmetry.space_group_name_H-M   'P 1'
#
loop_
_entity.id
_entity.type
_entity.pdbx_description
1 polymer ?
#
loop_
_entity_poly.entity_id
_entity_poly.type
_entity_poly.pdbx_seq_one_letter_code
_entity_poly.pdbx_strand_id
1 'polypeptide(L)'
;MKKIFKFKNYTFPSGKIVKIQGYEDRTIDYLLKIRYKEKDLLVGNDVPKIHYNFKGKDRRYFPDLLIKSENMIVETKSLFTFRKHLPMNLVKRQACLELGYKYVFIIHDDNLGMFII
;
A
#
# COMPACT_ATOMS: atom_id res chain seq x y z
N MET A 1 -10.69 -20.42 -8.12
CA MET A 1 -10.56 -19.95 -6.71
C MET A 1 -9.98 -18.54 -6.70
N LYS A 2 -10.67 -17.57 -6.09
CA LYS A 2 -10.10 -16.24 -5.83
C LYS A 2 -9.08 -16.40 -4.71
N LYS A 3 -7.78 -16.26 -5.00
CA LYS A 3 -6.72 -16.42 -4.00
C LYS A 3 -6.83 -15.24 -3.02
N ILE A 4 -7.39 -15.49 -1.84
CA ILE A 4 -7.46 -14.50 -0.76
C ILE A 4 -6.10 -14.50 -0.09
N PHE A 5 -5.40 -13.36 -0.09
CA PHE A 5 -4.18 -13.23 0.69
C PHE A 5 -4.53 -13.36 2.17
N LYS A 6 -3.78 -14.19 2.90
CA LYS A 6 -3.99 -14.36 4.33
C LYS A 6 -3.35 -13.17 5.04
N PHE A 7 -4.06 -12.64 6.04
CA PHE A 7 -3.46 -11.70 6.97
C PHE A 7 -2.38 -12.39 7.79
N LYS A 8 -1.31 -11.66 8.07
CA LYS A 8 -0.24 -12.02 9.01
C LYS A 8 -0.02 -10.88 9.99
N ASN A 9 0.49 -11.20 11.18
CA ASN A 9 0.89 -10.20 12.14
C ASN A 9 2.26 -9.62 11.75
N TYR A 10 2.39 -8.31 11.88
CA TYR A 10 3.66 -7.60 11.83
C TYR A 10 3.86 -6.89 13.16
N THR A 11 5.03 -7.07 13.76
CA THR A 11 5.40 -6.45 15.03
C THR A 11 6.38 -5.32 14.74
N PHE A 12 5.95 -4.09 14.99
CA PHE A 12 6.81 -2.93 14.90
C PHE A 12 7.90 -2.93 15.99
N PRO A 13 8.96 -2.11 15.85
CA PRO A 13 10.02 -2.00 16.86
C PRO A 13 9.52 -1.64 18.27
N SER A 14 8.42 -0.89 18.38
CA SER A 14 7.79 -0.58 19.68
C SER A 14 7.12 -1.79 20.37
N GLY A 15 6.95 -2.91 19.67
CA GLY A 15 6.10 -4.03 20.07
C GLY A 15 4.65 -3.91 19.61
N LYS A 16 4.23 -2.80 18.98
CA LYS A 16 2.89 -2.67 18.39
C LYS A 16 2.69 -3.72 17.30
N ILE A 17 1.56 -4.42 17.36
CA ILE A 17 1.19 -5.43 16.35
C ILE A 17 0.11 -4.88 15.42
N VAL A 18 0.31 -5.05 14.11
CA VAL A 18 -0.69 -4.76 13.07
C VAL A 18 -0.91 -5.98 12.17
N LYS A 19 -2.08 -6.05 11.53
CA LYS A 19 -2.39 -7.08 10.53
C LYS A 19 -2.09 -6.55 9.13
N ILE A 20 -1.28 -7.29 8.39
CA ILE A 20 -0.82 -6.95 7.04
C ILE A 20 -1.02 -8.12 6.07
N GLN A 21 -0.90 -7.88 4.78
CA GLN A 21 -0.96 -8.92 3.75
C GLN A 21 0.23 -8.86 2.77
N GLY A 22 0.42 -9.94 2.00
CA GLY A 22 1.41 -9.98 0.92
C GLY A 22 2.82 -9.59 1.38
N TYR A 23 3.39 -8.59 0.70
CA TYR A 23 4.74 -8.07 0.92
C TYR A 23 4.75 -6.76 1.73
N GLU A 24 3.66 -6.41 2.41
CA GLU A 24 3.57 -5.17 3.20
C GLU A 24 4.62 -5.10 4.31
N ASP A 25 5.05 -6.24 4.87
CA ASP A 25 6.17 -6.34 5.82
C ASP A 25 7.46 -5.75 5.23
N ARG A 26 7.81 -6.20 4.01
CA ARG A 26 9.02 -5.72 3.31
C ARG A 26 8.93 -4.22 3.04
N THR A 27 7.74 -3.72 2.71
CA THR A 27 7.50 -2.29 2.51
C THR A 27 7.67 -1.50 3.82
N ILE A 28 7.06 -1.97 4.92
CA ILE A 28 7.19 -1.31 6.23
C ILE A 28 8.66 -1.29 6.66
N ASP A 29 9.35 -2.42 6.59
CA ASP A 29 10.77 -2.52 6.97
C ASP A 29 11.65 -1.58 6.14
N TYR A 30 11.40 -1.50 4.83
CA TYR A 30 12.10 -0.55 3.96
C TYR A 30 11.87 0.90 4.40
N LEU A 31 10.62 1.30 4.62
CA LEU A 31 10.28 2.67 5.04
C LEU A 31 10.92 3.04 6.38
N LEU A 32 10.88 2.13 7.36
CA LEU A 32 11.52 2.31 8.65
C LEU A 32 13.05 2.44 8.52
N LYS A 33 13.66 1.60 7.67
CA LYS A 33 15.10 1.61 7.43
C LYS A 33 15.60 2.91 6.79
N ILE A 34 14.85 3.48 5.84
CA ILE A 34 15.34 4.64 5.09
C ILE A 34 15.31 5.93 5.91
N ARG A 35 14.22 6.20 6.66
CA ARG A 35 14.08 7.42 7.48
C ARG A 35 12.78 7.55 8.28
N TYR A 36 11.73 6.78 7.97
CA TYR A 36 10.43 7.02 8.59
C TYR A 36 10.35 6.40 9.97
N LYS A 37 9.73 7.13 10.90
CA LYS A 37 9.46 6.60 12.25
C LYS A 37 8.18 5.79 12.22
N GLU A 38 8.09 4.75 13.02
CA GLU A 38 6.86 3.94 13.17
C GLU A 38 5.61 4.80 13.38
N LYS A 39 5.70 5.79 14.29
CA LYS A 39 4.57 6.68 14.60
C LYS A 39 4.08 7.51 13.40
N ASP A 40 4.84 7.57 12.32
CA ASP A 40 4.52 8.29 11.10
C ASP A 40 3.76 7.41 10.08
N LEU A 41 3.78 6.09 10.27
CA LEU A 41 3.15 5.12 9.38
C LEU A 41 1.77 4.73 9.94
N LEU A 42 0.71 4.97 9.16
CA LEU A 42 -0.58 4.31 9.33
C LEU A 42 -0.64 3.09 8.40
N VAL A 43 -1.21 1.99 8.87
CA VAL A 43 -1.22 0.71 8.16
C VAL A 43 -2.64 0.13 8.15
N GLY A 44 -3.06 -0.38 6.99
CA GLY A 44 -4.33 -1.09 6.83
C GLY A 44 -5.53 -0.25 7.24
N ASN A 45 -6.25 -0.67 8.29
CA ASN A 45 -7.51 -0.02 8.70
C ASN A 45 -7.33 1.40 9.24
N ASP A 46 -6.12 1.78 9.67
CA ASP A 46 -5.83 3.14 10.14
C ASP A 46 -5.69 4.13 8.96
N VAL A 47 -5.62 3.63 7.72
CA VAL A 47 -5.47 4.44 6.50
C VAL A 47 -6.84 4.90 5.97
N PRO A 48 -6.98 6.17 5.55
CA PRO A 48 -8.22 6.66 4.95
C PRO A 48 -8.65 5.84 3.73
N LYS A 49 -9.95 5.54 3.66
CA LYS A 49 -10.56 4.85 2.51
C LYS A 49 -10.87 5.87 1.43
N ILE A 50 -10.57 5.50 0.19
CA ILE A 50 -10.69 6.41 -0.95
C ILE A 50 -11.76 5.89 -1.90
N HIS A 51 -12.68 6.77 -2.29
CA HIS A 51 -13.71 6.45 -3.27
C HIS A 51 -13.15 6.60 -4.68
N TYR A 52 -13.54 5.69 -5.59
CA TYR A 52 -13.16 5.77 -6.99
C TYR A 52 -14.20 5.08 -7.87
N ASN A 53 -14.34 5.54 -9.11
CA ASN A 53 -15.14 4.85 -10.12
C ASN A 53 -14.22 4.04 -11.04
N PHE A 54 -14.54 2.77 -11.29
CA PHE A 54 -13.82 1.98 -12.28
C PHE A 54 -14.77 1.10 -13.08
N LYS A 55 -14.79 1.34 -14.40
CA LYS A 55 -15.70 0.68 -15.36
C LYS A 55 -17.17 0.87 -14.99
N GLY A 56 -17.56 2.12 -14.70
CA GLY A 56 -18.95 2.49 -14.39
C GLY A 56 -19.45 1.98 -13.04
N LYS A 57 -18.54 1.58 -12.14
CA LYS A 57 -18.89 1.09 -10.80
C LYS A 57 -18.14 1.89 -9.75
N ASP A 58 -18.89 2.45 -8.82
CA ASP A 58 -18.34 3.08 -7.63
C ASP A 58 -17.80 2.03 -6.67
N ARG A 59 -16.60 2.29 -6.18
CA ARG A 59 -15.81 1.36 -5.37
C ARG A 59 -15.12 2.11 -4.26
N ARG A 60 -14.71 1.35 -3.25
CA ARG A 60 -13.86 1.82 -2.16
C ARG A 60 -12.51 1.15 -2.26
N TYR A 61 -11.47 1.96 -2.25
CA TYR A 61 -10.08 1.56 -2.17
C TYR A 61 -9.63 1.68 -0.72
N PHE A 62 -8.94 0.64 -0.27
CA PHE A 62 -8.33 0.51 1.05
C PHE A 62 -6.83 0.49 0.79
N PRO A 63 -6.13 1.62 0.92
CA PRO A 63 -4.69 1.66 0.70
C PRO A 63 -3.93 0.89 1.78
N ASP A 64 -2.74 0.40 1.42
CA ASP A 64 -1.94 -0.41 2.32
C ASP A 64 -1.32 0.43 3.46
N LEU A 65 -0.72 1.59 3.13
CA LEU A 65 -0.14 2.52 4.10
C LEU A 65 -0.37 4.00 3.78
N LEU A 66 -0.28 4.84 4.81
CA LEU A 66 -0.14 6.30 4.71
C LEU A 66 1.07 6.76 5.55
N ILE A 67 1.97 7.51 4.92
CA ILE A 67 3.02 8.26 5.61
C ILE A 67 2.46 9.65 5.94
N LYS A 68 2.20 9.89 7.22
CA LYS A 68 1.49 11.10 7.66
C LYS A 68 2.25 12.38 7.36
N SER A 69 3.54 12.41 7.68
CA SER A 69 4.39 13.59 7.49
C SER A 69 4.47 14.06 6.03
N GLU A 70 4.19 13.18 5.07
CA GLU A 70 4.26 13.49 3.64
C GLU A 70 2.91 13.55 2.95
N ASN A 71 1.83 13.24 3.69
CA ASN A 71 0.51 12.99 3.13
C ASN A 71 0.57 12.02 1.93
N MET A 72 1.35 10.94 2.06
CA MET A 72 1.67 10.03 0.97
C MET A 72 1.09 8.64 1.17
N ILE A 73 0.22 8.22 0.25
CA ILE A 73 -0.26 6.85 0.16
C ILE A 73 0.85 5.98 -0.46
N VAL A 74 1.08 4.82 0.15
CA VAL A 74 2.01 3.81 -0.33
C VAL A 74 1.23 2.51 -0.58
N GLU A 75 1.20 2.06 -1.83
CA GLU A 75 0.55 0.81 -2.22
C GLU A 75 1.60 -0.26 -2.52
N THR A 76 1.54 -1.37 -1.79
CA THR A 76 2.42 -2.51 -1.96
C THR A 76 1.86 -3.48 -3.00
N LYS A 77 2.67 -3.88 -3.97
CA LYS A 77 2.27 -4.89 -4.95
C LYS A 77 3.43 -5.83 -5.28
N SER A 78 3.09 -7.06 -5.68
CA SER A 78 4.05 -7.84 -6.47
C SER A 78 4.07 -7.34 -7.91
N LEU A 79 5.19 -7.47 -8.62
CA LEU A 79 5.28 -7.07 -10.03
C LEU A 79 4.19 -7.75 -10.88
N PHE A 80 3.96 -9.04 -10.64
CA PHE A 80 2.89 -9.81 -11.27
C PHE A 80 1.50 -9.18 -11.03
N THR A 81 1.15 -8.90 -9.77
CA THR A 81 -0.18 -8.38 -9.40
C THR A 81 -0.38 -6.95 -9.89
N PHE A 82 0.68 -6.14 -9.87
CA PHE A 82 0.69 -4.79 -10.41
C PHE A 82 0.34 -4.79 -11.90
N ARG A 83 1.06 -5.58 -12.70
CA ARG A 83 0.83 -5.69 -14.15
C ARG A 83 -0.56 -6.23 -14.46
N LYS A 84 -0.99 -7.28 -13.76
CA LYS A 84 -2.31 -7.91 -13.96
C LYS A 84 -3.48 -6.94 -13.76
N HIS A 85 -3.34 -5.97 -12.85
CA HIS A 85 -4.41 -5.04 -12.47
C HIS A 85 -4.08 -3.58 -12.78
N LEU A 86 -3.13 -3.36 -13.70
CA LEU A 86 -2.54 -2.04 -13.96
C LEU A 86 -3.58 -0.94 -14.20
N PRO A 87 -4.59 -1.08 -15.09
CA PRO A 87 -5.56 -0.01 -15.32
C PRO A 87 -6.31 0.38 -14.04
N MET A 88 -6.74 -0.59 -13.24
CA MET A 88 -7.46 -0.32 -11.99
C MET A 88 -6.56 0.33 -10.94
N ASN A 89 -5.30 -0.09 -10.86
CA ASN A 89 -4.32 0.50 -9.94
C ASN A 89 -4.05 1.96 -10.29
N LEU A 90 -3.95 2.30 -11.58
CA LEU A 90 -3.77 3.68 -12.02
C LEU A 90 -4.98 4.56 -11.67
N VAL A 91 -6.21 4.06 -11.82
CA VAL A 91 -7.40 4.81 -11.39
C VAL A 91 -7.43 5.03 -9.88
N LYS A 92 -7.04 4.04 -9.08
CA LYS A 92 -6.92 4.22 -7.63
C LYS A 92 -5.90 5.29 -7.26
N ARG A 93 -4.72 5.26 -7.89
CA ARG A 93 -3.70 6.29 -7.74
C ARG A 93 -4.27 7.66 -8.07
N GLN A 94 -4.93 7.79 -9.22
CA GLN A 94 -5.52 9.06 -9.66
C GLN A 94 -6.53 9.62 -8.66
N ALA A 95 -7.41 8.78 -8.11
CA ALA A 95 -8.35 9.18 -7.07
C ALA A 95 -7.66 9.67 -5.79
N CYS A 96 -6.49 9.12 -5.44
CA CYS A 96 -5.71 9.63 -4.31
C CYS A 96 -5.11 11.02 -4.61
N LEU A 97 -4.57 11.19 -5.83
CA LEU A 97 -3.98 12.46 -6.27
C LEU A 97 -5.02 13.58 -6.30
N GLU A 98 -6.24 13.28 -6.77
CA GLU A 98 -7.36 14.23 -6.80
C GLU A 98 -7.81 14.70 -5.40
N LEU A 99 -7.60 13.85 -4.38
CA LEU A 99 -7.83 14.20 -2.98
C LEU A 99 -6.62 14.91 -2.32
N GLY A 100 -5.57 15.21 -3.08
CA GLY A 100 -4.39 15.92 -2.60
C GLY A 100 -3.35 15.05 -1.89
N TYR A 101 -3.47 13.71 -1.96
CA TYR A 101 -2.42 12.83 -1.47
C TYR A 101 -1.28 12.74 -2.47
N LYS A 102 -0.05 12.60 -1.98
CA LYS A 102 1.02 11.99 -2.77
C LYS A 102 0.75 10.49 -2.88
N TYR A 103 1.29 9.84 -3.90
CA TYR A 103 1.07 8.42 -4.11
C TYR A 103 2.28 7.75 -4.72
N VAL A 104 2.64 6.58 -4.19
CA VAL A 104 3.70 5.75 -4.75
C VAL A 104 3.34 4.26 -4.69
N PHE A 105 3.77 3.52 -5.71
CA PHE A 105 3.77 2.06 -5.65
C PHE A 105 5.14 1.57 -5.19
N ILE A 106 5.14 0.65 -4.22
CA ILE A 106 6.34 -0.14 -3.88
C ILE A 106 6.11 -1.55 -4.40
N ILE A 107 6.87 -1.90 -5.43
CA ILE A 107 6.75 -3.15 -6.16
C ILE A 107 7.83 -4.11 -5.70
N HIS A 108 7.44 -5.30 -5.27
CA HIS A 108 8.34 -6.39 -4.92
C HIS A 108 8.31 -7.48 -6.00
N ASP A 109 9.48 -7.98 -6.34
CA ASP A 109 9.66 -9.17 -7.16
C ASP A 109 10.78 -10.02 -6.57
N ASP A 110 10.55 -11.33 -6.46
CA ASP A 110 11.53 -12.21 -5.79
C ASP A 110 12.81 -12.40 -6.62
N ASN A 111 12.80 -12.10 -7.93
CA ASN A 111 14.00 -12.20 -8.79
C ASN A 111 14.62 -10.82 -9.07
N LEU A 112 13.78 -9.81 -9.30
CA LEU A 112 14.22 -8.49 -9.74
C LEU A 112 14.39 -7.49 -8.59
N GLY A 113 13.96 -7.84 -7.38
CA GLY A 113 14.08 -7.00 -6.19
C GLY A 113 12.93 -6.00 -6.04
N MET A 114 13.23 -4.82 -5.49
CA MET A 114 12.23 -3.80 -5.14
C MET A 114 12.34 -2.59 -6.06
N PHE A 115 11.18 -2.12 -6.54
CA PHE A 115 11.04 -0.93 -7.37
C PHE A 115 10.08 0.07 -6.74
N ILE A 116 10.31 1.35 -7.01
CA ILE A 116 9.44 2.44 -6.59
C ILE A 116 8.95 3.12 -7.87
N ILE A 117 7.63 3.20 -8.05
CA ILE A 117 6.98 3.71 -9.28
C ILE A 117 5.91 4.74 -8.93
#